data_AF-A0A9D1NHZ7-F1
#
_entry.id   AF-A0A9D1NHZ7-F1
#
_cell.length_a   1.000
_cell.length_b   1.000
_cell.length_c   1.000
_cell.angle_alpha   90.00
_cell.angle_beta   90.00
_cell.angle_gamma   90.00
#
_symmetry.space_group_name_H-M   'P 1'
#
loop_
_entity.id
_entity.type
_entity.pdbx_description
1 polymer ?
#
loop_
_entity_poly.entity_id
_entity_poly.type
_entity_poly.pdbx_seq_one_letter_code
_entity_poly.pdbx_strand_id
1 'polypeptide(L)'
;MGFNVDPQSKRLVINPGEAEAVKIIFKMSLAGAGYSQIIRYLNANGYKTKRGQAFSKGSIHEILCNEKYTGTYVYNRIESPSIRVKGVVPQIISEDDFAKMAEIMKKRRHKAASYTAKETYLLSGKIICGECGSHYTGITRKSDVK
;
A
#
# COMPACT_ATOMS: atom_id res chain seq x y z
N MET A 1 -5.06 12.34 -6.56
CA MET A 1 -3.80 12.96 -6.16
C MET A 1 -2.72 12.58 -7.16
N GLY A 2 -1.77 13.47 -7.41
CA GLY A 2 -0.65 13.35 -8.35
C GLY A 2 -0.90 14.00 -9.72
N PHE A 3 -2.16 14.25 -10.08
CA PHE A 3 -2.55 14.72 -11.40
C PHE A 3 -3.70 15.73 -11.37
N ASN A 4 -3.59 16.74 -12.23
CA ASN A 4 -4.65 17.67 -12.60
C ASN A 4 -5.24 17.26 -13.96
N VAL A 5 -6.51 17.57 -14.20
CA VAL A 5 -7.12 17.40 -15.52
C VAL A 5 -6.94 18.72 -16.24
N ASP A 6 -6.27 18.70 -17.39
CA ASP A 6 -6.18 19.87 -18.25
C ASP A 6 -7.57 20.14 -18.89
N PRO A 7 -8.18 21.32 -18.67
CA PRO A 7 -9.49 21.66 -19.21
C PRO A 7 -9.57 21.60 -20.73
N GLN A 8 -8.46 21.82 -21.44
CA GLN A 8 -8.44 21.88 -22.90
C GLN A 8 -8.25 20.50 -23.54
N SER A 9 -7.23 19.74 -23.10
CA SER A 9 -6.95 18.42 -23.67
C SER A 9 -7.74 17.29 -23.01
N LYS A 10 -8.41 17.54 -21.88
CA LYS A 10 -9.01 16.53 -20.98
C LYS A 10 -8.00 15.44 -20.53
N ARG A 11 -6.70 15.67 -20.70
CA ARG A 11 -5.63 14.75 -20.31
C ARG A 11 -5.20 14.99 -18.87
N LEU A 12 -4.62 13.96 -18.25
CA LEU A 12 -4.02 14.06 -16.93
C LEU A 12 -2.62 14.67 -17.05
N VAL A 13 -2.41 15.80 -16.38
CA VAL A 13 -1.12 16.49 -16.28
C VAL A 13 -0.57 16.32 -14.87
N ILE A 14 0.74 16.09 -14.74
CA ILE A 14 1.39 15.93 -13.44
C ILE A 14 1.24 17.22 -12.63
N ASN A 15 0.75 17.11 -11.41
CA ASN A 15 0.81 18.20 -10.45
C ASN A 15 2.09 18.03 -9.62
N PRO A 16 3.11 18.88 -9.78
CA PRO A 16 4.44 18.66 -9.19
C PRO A 16 4.40 18.54 -7.66
N GLY A 17 3.58 19.34 -6.97
CA GLY A 17 3.46 19.28 -5.51
C GLY A 17 2.80 17.98 -5.02
N GLU A 18 1.73 17.55 -5.66
CA GLU A 18 1.08 16.29 -5.30
C GLU A 18 1.89 15.07 -5.75
N ALA A 19 2.60 15.16 -6.87
CA ALA A 19 3.44 14.09 -7.39
C ALA A 19 4.66 13.86 -6.50
N GLU A 20 5.24 14.92 -5.91
CA GLU A 20 6.33 14.80 -4.94
C GLU A 20 5.88 14.03 -3.69
N ALA A 21 4.67 14.32 -3.18
CA ALA A 21 4.11 13.55 -2.07
C ALA A 21 3.98 12.06 -2.40
N VAL A 22 3.56 11.72 -3.63
CA VAL A 22 3.47 10.32 -4.09
C VAL A 22 4.86 9.68 -4.14
N LYS A 23 5.87 10.37 -4.68
CA LYS A 23 7.27 9.87 -4.72
C LYS A 23 7.81 9.60 -3.33
N ILE A 24 7.58 10.51 -2.38
CA ILE A 24 7.97 10.36 -0.98
C ILE A 24 7.30 9.13 -0.36
N ILE A 25 6.00 8.94 -0.58
CA ILE A 25 5.26 7.77 -0.08
C ILE A 25 5.89 6.47 -0.57
N PHE A 26 6.17 6.36 -1.88
CA PHE A 26 6.81 5.18 -2.44
C PHE A 26 8.21 4.97 -1.88
N LYS A 27 9.05 6.02 -1.86
CA LYS A 27 10.42 5.98 -1.33
C LYS A 27 10.45 5.49 0.12
N MET A 28 9.63 6.09 0.99
CA MET A 28 9.57 5.71 2.40
C MET A 28 9.04 4.28 2.59
N SER A 29 8.03 3.87 1.82
CA SER A 29 7.47 2.53 1.95
C SER A 29 8.42 1.44 1.48
N LEU A 30 9.16 1.69 0.39
CA LEU A 30 10.24 0.83 -0.11
C LEU A 30 11.39 0.73 0.89
N ALA A 31 11.71 1.82 1.60
CA ALA A 31 12.67 1.81 2.71
C ALA A 31 12.16 1.09 3.98
N GLY A 32 10.94 0.55 3.97
CA GLY A 32 10.38 -0.23 5.07
C GLY A 32 9.53 0.55 6.06
N ALA A 33 9.33 1.86 5.88
CA ALA A 33 8.55 2.68 6.80
C ALA A 33 7.08 2.23 6.89
N GLY A 34 6.55 2.21 8.11
CA GLY A 34 5.14 1.92 8.37
C GLY A 34 4.23 3.10 8.03
N TYR A 35 2.94 2.83 7.80
CA TYR A 35 1.97 3.87 7.42
C TYR A 35 1.93 5.04 8.40
N SER A 36 1.98 4.79 9.71
CA SER A 36 1.98 5.87 10.71
C SER A 36 3.19 6.80 10.59
N GLN A 37 4.37 6.26 10.27
CA GLN A 37 5.58 7.06 10.06
C GLN A 37 5.46 7.94 8.82
N ILE A 38 4.91 7.37 7.73
CA ILE A 38 4.68 8.10 6.48
C ILE A 38 3.65 9.22 6.70
N ILE A 39 2.53 8.95 7.37
CA ILE A 39 1.51 9.96 7.70
C ILE A 39 2.13 11.11 8.51
N ARG A 40 2.90 10.78 9.55
CA ARG A 40 3.56 11.77 10.40
C ARG A 40 4.51 12.64 9.58
N TYR A 41 5.32 12.04 8.72
CA TYR A 41 6.25 12.77 7.86
C TYR A 41 5.51 13.70 6.89
N LEU A 42 4.47 13.20 6.21
CA LEU A 42 3.69 13.99 5.25
C LEU A 42 3.00 15.19 5.92
N ASN A 43 2.35 14.95 7.06
CA ASN A 43 1.66 16.01 7.79
C ASN A 43 2.64 17.04 8.37
N ALA A 44 3.80 16.61 8.88
CA ALA A 44 4.84 17.51 9.40
C ALA A 44 5.47 18.39 8.30
N ASN A 45 5.55 17.89 7.07
CA ASN A 45 6.05 18.64 5.91
C ASN A 45 4.93 19.37 5.15
N GLY A 46 3.72 19.46 5.71
CA GLY A 46 2.62 20.25 5.15
C GLY A 46 1.92 19.64 3.93
N TYR A 47 2.21 18.39 3.56
CA TYR A 47 1.53 17.73 2.46
C TYR A 47 0.08 17.40 2.83
N LYS A 48 -0.86 17.73 1.93
CA LYS A 48 -2.29 17.45 2.08
C LYS A 48 -2.80 16.65 0.89
N THR A 49 -3.87 15.88 1.11
CA THR A 49 -4.56 15.17 0.03
C THR A 49 -5.21 16.16 -0.94
N LYS A 50 -5.63 15.70 -2.12
CA LYS A 50 -6.34 16.53 -3.13
C LYS A 50 -7.59 17.25 -2.58
N ARG A 51 -8.20 16.75 -1.50
CA ARG A 51 -9.34 17.38 -0.81
C ARG A 51 -8.93 18.32 0.32
N GLY A 52 -7.65 18.63 0.47
CA GLY A 52 -7.11 19.44 1.56
C GLY A 52 -7.08 18.75 2.93
N GLN A 53 -7.35 17.44 2.98
CA GLN A 53 -7.40 16.65 4.23
C GLN A 53 -6.05 16.02 4.55
N ALA A 54 -5.83 15.69 5.83
CA ALA A 54 -4.67 14.94 6.27
C ALA A 54 -4.63 13.52 5.67
N PHE A 55 -3.44 12.93 5.56
CA PHE A 55 -3.29 11.58 5.05
C PHE A 55 -3.79 10.54 6.06
N SER A 56 -4.65 9.63 5.59
CA SER A 56 -5.08 8.45 6.35
C SER A 56 -4.33 7.20 5.90
N LYS A 57 -4.37 6.14 6.72
CA LYS A 57 -3.82 4.82 6.33
C LYS A 57 -4.44 4.31 5.02
N GLY A 58 -5.75 4.50 4.85
CA GLY A 58 -6.48 4.11 3.64
C GLY A 58 -6.01 4.89 2.42
N SER A 59 -5.79 6.20 2.56
CA SER A 59 -5.28 7.05 1.47
C SER A 59 -3.89 6.63 1.01
N ILE A 60 -2.99 6.28 1.94
CA ILE A 60 -1.65 5.77 1.59
C ILE A 60 -1.75 4.42 0.90
N HIS A 61 -2.58 3.51 1.42
CA HIS A 61 -2.79 2.20 0.81
C HIS A 61 -3.32 2.32 -0.62
N GLU A 62 -4.32 3.18 -0.84
CA GLU A 62 -4.84 3.46 -2.18
C GLU A 62 -3.76 4.02 -3.10
N ILE A 63 -2.88 4.88 -2.61
CA ILE A 63 -1.77 5.42 -3.42
C ILE A 63 -0.81 4.31 -3.85
N LEU A 64 -0.41 3.44 -2.92
CA LEU A 64 0.57 2.38 -3.19
C LEU A 64 0.03 1.30 -4.13
N CYS A 65 -1.29 1.05 -4.13
CA CYS A 65 -1.91 0.02 -4.97
C CYS A 65 -2.37 0.53 -6.35
N ASN A 66 -2.29 1.84 -6.63
CA ASN A 66 -2.91 2.39 -7.84
C ASN A 66 -1.94 2.39 -9.04
N GLU A 67 -2.22 1.52 -10.03
CA GLU A 67 -1.47 1.41 -11.29
C GLU A 67 -1.40 2.72 -12.10
N LYS A 68 -2.24 3.73 -11.79
CA LYS A 68 -2.18 5.03 -12.48
C LYS A 68 -0.82 5.73 -12.35
N TYR A 69 -0.07 5.48 -11.28
CA TYR A 69 1.22 6.12 -11.05
C TYR A 69 2.35 5.55 -11.92
N THR A 70 2.14 4.38 -12.52
CA THR A 70 3.05 3.80 -13.52
C THR A 70 2.72 4.23 -14.94
N GLY A 71 1.68 5.06 -15.13
CA GLY A 71 1.22 5.48 -16.46
C GLY A 71 0.12 4.60 -17.05
N THR A 72 -0.42 3.66 -16.27
CA THR A 72 -1.51 2.75 -16.71
C THR A 72 -2.87 3.29 -16.29
N TYR A 73 -3.74 3.58 -17.26
CA TYR A 73 -5.14 3.89 -16.99
C TYR A 73 -5.95 2.60 -16.90
N VAL A 74 -6.68 2.42 -15.79
CA VAL A 74 -7.53 1.25 -15.57
C VAL A 74 -8.99 1.68 -15.56
N TYR A 75 -9.75 1.23 -16.55
CA TYR A 75 -11.20 1.41 -16.66
C TYR A 75 -11.92 0.14 -16.20
N ASN A 76 -12.99 0.33 -15.41
CA ASN A 76 -13.77 -0.73 -14.78
C ASN A 76 -12.92 -1.70 -13.91
N ARG A 77 -12.51 -1.26 -12.71
CA ARG A 77 -11.71 -2.09 -11.79
C ARG A 77 -12.50 -3.22 -11.13
N ILE A 78 -13.83 -3.11 -11.09
CA ILE A 78 -14.69 -3.97 -10.27
C ILE A 78 -15.26 -5.09 -11.14
N GLU A 79 -15.66 -4.78 -12.37
CA GLU A 79 -16.26 -5.76 -13.28
C GLU A 79 -15.25 -6.24 -14.33
N SER A 80 -15.39 -7.50 -14.73
CA SER A 80 -14.62 -8.07 -15.83
C SER A 80 -15.38 -7.95 -17.15
N PRO A 81 -14.72 -7.55 -18.25
CA PRO A 81 -13.27 -7.33 -18.38
C PRO A 81 -12.83 -5.93 -17.96
N SER A 82 -11.80 -5.85 -17.11
CA SER A 82 -11.11 -4.59 -16.79
C SER A 82 -10.22 -4.16 -17.95
N ILE A 83 -10.40 -2.93 -18.47
CA ILE A 83 -9.60 -2.42 -19.58
C ILE A 83 -8.39 -1.67 -19.02
N ARG A 84 -7.18 -2.09 -19.39
CA ARG A 84 -5.93 -1.42 -19.03
C ARG A 84 -5.30 -0.78 -20.27
N VAL A 85 -5.09 0.53 -20.24
CA VAL A 85 -4.44 1.28 -21.33
C VAL A 85 -3.15 1.89 -20.80
N LYS A 86 -2.00 1.41 -21.31
CA LYS A 86 -0.67 1.93 -20.96
C LYS A 86 -0.36 3.21 -21.72
N GLY A 87 0.43 4.12 -21.13
CA GLY A 87 0.98 5.30 -21.79
C GLY A 87 0.04 6.50 -21.92
N VAL A 88 -1.18 6.40 -21.38
CA VAL A 88 -2.17 7.50 -21.40
C VAL A 88 -1.93 8.51 -20.28
N VAL A 89 -1.38 8.03 -19.16
CA VAL A 89 -1.12 8.84 -17.96
C VAL A 89 0.38 9.11 -17.86
N PRO A 90 0.81 10.34 -17.56
CA PRO A 90 2.22 10.60 -17.29
C PRO A 90 2.73 9.75 -16.13
N GLN A 91 3.89 9.12 -16.31
CA GLN A 91 4.49 8.26 -15.32
C GLN A 91 5.08 9.07 -14.16
N ILE A 92 4.75 8.71 -12.92
CA ILE A 92 5.34 9.30 -11.69
C ILE A 92 6.33 8.32 -11.04
N ILE A 93 6.03 7.01 -11.11
CA ILE A 93 6.81 5.92 -10.50
C ILE A 93 7.15 4.88 -11.56
N SER A 94 8.34 4.28 -11.47
CA SER A 94 8.77 3.21 -12.37
C SER A 94 7.90 1.96 -12.22
N GLU A 95 7.72 1.17 -13.29
CA GLU A 95 7.03 -0.12 -13.19
C GLU A 95 7.75 -1.06 -12.21
N ASP A 96 9.09 -1.00 -12.15
CA ASP A 96 9.92 -1.79 -11.25
C ASP A 96 9.67 -1.48 -9.77
N ASP A 97 9.61 -0.20 -9.40
CA ASP A 97 9.37 0.19 -8.01
C ASP A 97 7.95 -0.15 -7.57
N PHE A 98 6.99 -0.07 -8.49
CA PHE A 98 5.62 -0.54 -8.24
C PHE A 98 5.57 -2.05 -8.02
N ALA A 99 6.27 -2.83 -8.83
CA ALA A 99 6.36 -4.28 -8.67
C ALA A 99 7.02 -4.67 -7.34
N LYS A 100 8.14 -4.02 -6.98
CA LYS A 100 8.79 -4.22 -5.66
C LYS A 100 7.85 -3.90 -4.51
N MET A 101 7.07 -2.82 -4.63
CA MET A 101 6.10 -2.44 -3.61
C MET A 101 5.00 -3.49 -3.46
N ALA A 102 4.46 -4.02 -4.56
CA ALA A 102 3.46 -5.08 -4.53
C ALA A 102 3.96 -6.33 -3.79
N GLU A 103 5.20 -6.73 -4.04
CA GLU A 103 5.87 -7.82 -3.31
C GLU A 103 6.02 -7.53 -1.81
N ILE A 104 6.43 -6.32 -1.44
CA ILE A 104 6.50 -5.88 -0.04
C ILE A 104 5.13 -5.93 0.63
N MET A 105 4.07 -5.47 -0.05
CA MET A 105 2.70 -5.51 0.49
C MET A 105 2.22 -6.94 0.72
N LYS A 106 2.50 -7.85 -0.23
CA LYS A 106 2.21 -9.28 -0.08
C LYS A 106 2.91 -9.86 1.14
N LYS A 107 4.21 -9.57 1.32
CA LYS A 107 4.98 -10.01 2.50
C LYS A 107 4.43 -9.42 3.81
N ARG A 108 4.02 -8.14 3.82
CA ARG A 108 3.43 -7.48 5.00
C ARG A 108 2.09 -8.09 5.40
N ARG A 109 1.24 -8.48 4.44
CA ARG A 109 -0.05 -9.15 4.70
C ARG A 109 0.12 -10.42 5.53
N HIS A 110 1.12 -11.24 5.23
CA HIS A 110 1.37 -12.49 5.96
C HIS A 110 1.97 -12.30 7.36
N LYS A 111 2.51 -11.12 7.69
CA LYS A 111 3.06 -10.80 9.01
C LYS A 111 2.05 -10.12 9.96
N ALA A 112 0.90 -9.65 9.46
CA ALA A 112 -0.05 -8.90 10.28
C ALA A 112 -0.56 -9.69 11.50
N ALA A 113 -0.78 -11.00 11.36
CA ALA A 113 -1.24 -11.86 12.44
C ALA A 113 -0.22 -11.98 13.59
N SER A 114 1.09 -11.96 13.29
CA SER A 114 2.12 -12.08 14.33
C SER A 114 2.26 -10.81 15.18
N TYR A 115 1.93 -9.64 14.62
CA TYR A 115 1.98 -8.36 15.36
C TYR A 115 0.79 -8.15 16.30
N THR A 116 -0.32 -8.85 16.08
CA THR A 116 -1.52 -8.79 16.93
C THR A 116 -1.45 -9.77 18.12
N ALA A 117 -0.56 -10.74 18.06
CA ALA A 117 -0.40 -11.72 19.13
C ALA A 117 0.12 -11.03 20.41
N LYS A 118 -0.56 -11.25 21.53
CA LYS A 118 -0.13 -10.77 22.85
C LYS A 118 1.22 -11.34 23.27
N GLU A 119 1.52 -12.55 22.79
CA GLU A 119 2.74 -13.30 23.06
C GLU A 119 3.45 -13.65 21.76
N THR A 120 4.79 -13.71 21.81
CA THR A 120 5.59 -14.11 20.65
C THR A 120 5.63 -15.64 20.56
N TYR A 121 4.89 -16.21 19.62
CA TYR A 121 4.93 -17.65 19.35
C TYR A 121 6.13 -17.99 18.46
N LEU A 122 7.21 -18.52 19.05
CA LEU A 122 8.49 -18.84 18.37
C LEU A 122 8.33 -19.73 17.13
N LEU A 123 7.31 -20.59 17.12
CA LEU A 123 7.06 -21.58 16.08
C LEU A 123 6.01 -21.11 15.04
N SER A 124 5.53 -19.87 15.14
CA SER A 124 4.54 -19.31 14.22
C SER A 124 5.07 -19.32 12.78
N GLY A 125 4.31 -19.91 11.87
CA GLY A 125 4.69 -20.03 10.46
C GLY A 125 5.76 -21.09 10.16
N LYS A 126 6.22 -21.87 11.15
CA LYS A 126 7.22 -22.93 10.97
C LYS A 126 6.64 -24.34 11.01
N ILE A 127 5.59 -24.56 11.81
CA ILE A 127 4.93 -25.86 11.94
C ILE A 127 3.76 -25.95 10.96
N ILE A 128 3.77 -26.99 10.14
CA ILE A 128 2.78 -27.30 9.12
C ILE A 128 2.22 -28.71 9.41
N CYS A 129 0.90 -28.88 9.33
CA CYS A 129 0.24 -30.18 9.47
C CYS A 129 0.53 -31.06 8.25
N GLY A 130 1.02 -32.28 8.48
CA GLY A 130 1.34 -33.24 7.42
C GLY A 130 0.11 -33.81 6.70
N GLU A 131 -1.07 -33.76 7.31
CA GLU A 131 -2.31 -34.29 6.72
C GLU A 131 -3.07 -33.25 5.89
N CYS A 132 -3.19 -32.01 6.39
CA CYS A 132 -4.01 -30.96 5.77
C CYS A 132 -3.21 -29.77 5.22
N GLY A 133 -1.89 -29.72 5.42
CA GLY A 133 -1.02 -28.64 4.93
C GLY A 133 -1.23 -27.28 5.59
N SER A 134 -2.10 -27.18 6.60
CA SER A 134 -2.36 -25.93 7.32
C SER A 134 -1.27 -25.64 8.37
N HIS A 135 -1.03 -24.37 8.64
CA HIS A 135 -0.11 -23.96 9.70
C HIS A 135 -0.77 -24.09 11.08
N TYR A 136 0.01 -24.48 12.09
CA TYR A 136 -0.48 -24.50 13.48
C TYR A 136 -0.67 -23.09 14.04
N THR A 137 -1.69 -22.92 14.88
CA THR A 137 -1.99 -21.67 15.58
C THR A 137 -1.64 -21.76 17.06
N GLY A 138 -1.10 -20.68 17.63
CA GLY A 138 -0.80 -20.59 19.06
C GLY A 138 -2.01 -20.16 19.88
N ILE A 139 -2.32 -20.90 20.94
CA ILE A 139 -3.38 -20.57 21.90
C ILE A 139 -2.78 -20.64 23.31
N THR A 140 -2.89 -19.55 24.07
CA THR A 140 -2.60 -19.54 25.51
C THR A 140 -3.91 -19.63 26.29
N ARG A 141 -4.01 -20.58 27.22
CA ARG A 141 -5.08 -20.62 28.24
C ARG A 141 -4.44 -20.35 29.59
N LYS A 142 -4.99 -19.42 30.36
CA LYS A 142 -4.62 -19.26 31.77
C LYS A 142 -5.36 -20.34 32.56
N SER A 143 -4.62 -21.19 33.26
CA SER A 143 -5.20 -22.09 34.24
C SER A 143 -5.45 -21.27 35.51
N ASP A 144 -6.71 -21.07 35.88
CA ASP A 144 -7.05 -20.59 37.24
C ASP A 144 -6.68 -21.71 38.22
N VAL A 145 -5.46 -21.64 38.75
CA VAL A 145 -5.07 -22.42 39.93
C VAL A 145 -5.63 -21.65 41.13
N LYS A 146 -6.72 -22.16 41.70
CA LYS A 146 -7.26 -21.74 42.99
C LYS A 146 -6.34 -22.15 44.13
#